data_AF-A0A5C5BDX4-F1
#
_entry.id   AF-A0A5C5BDX4-F1
#
_cell.length_a   1.000
_cell.length_b   1.000
_cell.length_c   1.000
_cell.angle_alpha   90.00
_cell.angle_beta   90.00
_cell.angle_gamma   90.00
#
_symmetry.space_group_name_H-M   'P 1'
#
loop_
_entity.id
_entity.type
_entity.pdbx_description
1 polymer ?
#
loop_
_entity_poly.entity_id
_entity_poly.type
_entity_poly.pdbx_seq_one_letter_code
_entity_poly.pdbx_strand_id
1 'polypeptide(L)'
;MSDEQNTFPVVLRGYDRAQVDQHIADLQRTIAEARRQVEASDAEALRLGGQLSEVQRALSETETPTYAGLGSRIEHLLRSAEEQSTDVVTQATKRAETLAASSRADAERTLARAEREAADLVAAARREAEHVTIAARTEADSVRSNATLTATELVESAEREARGVRGALATEISERRGALERELAARTAQVERETTELRLATEQQARDLLATATAEAARLRKEAEEFATGLRERSRGEAEALLAEASSTAAGVTADAEERAIALVDQATRERAEGELDIALRREAAEAENTELHAAAKADVDQLLADARAQVADAEQRVVDALARAQAIASSSEASAAQTLGSARDQADRIVADAKEQADRTLARASEEAKRQLGEIRDEVADLEKQREAITTYLDELRGLLGSSTVPDASLIEKADQAEAALREATENDGEQGSARKAASSDTPEGDGAPSDETGAEAPASAEVDVEADTDTDTDTDTDTDDDIKADSEADAEANDNSGDDSDDSDDDSEHTEVLTAVSESSSAEETTDPAAARR
;
A
#
# COMPACT_ATOMS: atom_id res chain seq x y z
N MET A 1 -92.39 -217.73 68.47
CA MET A 1 -92.12 -216.56 69.33
C MET A 1 -93.09 -215.45 68.89
N SER A 2 -94.38 -215.51 69.18
CA SER A 2 -95.07 -216.19 70.30
C SER A 2 -94.59 -215.73 71.67
N ASP A 3 -95.46 -215.24 72.55
CA ASP A 3 -96.86 -214.83 72.36
C ASP A 3 -97.24 -213.91 73.52
N GLU A 4 -98.37 -213.21 73.41
CA GLU A 4 -99.05 -212.51 74.54
C GLU A 4 -98.27 -211.32 75.20
N GLN A 5 -98.91 -210.32 75.81
CA GLN A 5 -100.34 -210.05 76.02
C GLN A 5 -100.57 -208.52 76.01
N ASN A 6 -101.73 -208.08 75.50
CA ASN A 6 -102.19 -206.69 75.64
C ASN A 6 -102.55 -206.38 77.09
N THR A 7 -102.24 -205.17 77.56
CA THR A 7 -103.01 -204.51 78.64
C THR A 7 -103.19 -203.03 78.33
N PHE A 8 -104.06 -202.70 77.37
CA PHE A 8 -104.67 -201.37 77.32
C PHE A 8 -105.40 -201.14 78.67
N PRO A 9 -105.15 -200.04 79.39
CA PRO A 9 -105.75 -199.82 80.70
C PRO A 9 -107.27 -199.69 80.58
N VAL A 10 -108.00 -200.47 81.38
CA VAL A 10 -109.47 -200.46 81.41
C VAL A 10 -109.94 -199.43 82.41
N VAL A 11 -110.52 -198.35 81.91
CA VAL A 11 -111.26 -197.36 82.71
C VAL A 11 -112.68 -197.91 82.95
N LEU A 12 -113.45 -197.32 83.89
CA LEU A 12 -114.71 -197.85 84.45
C LEU A 12 -115.86 -198.19 83.45
N ARG A 13 -115.64 -198.10 82.14
CA ARG A 13 -116.54 -198.66 81.10
C ARG A 13 -115.87 -199.01 79.75
N GLY A 14 -114.54 -199.15 79.67
CA GLY A 14 -113.86 -199.55 78.43
C GLY A 14 -112.34 -199.30 78.39
N TYR A 15 -111.71 -199.67 77.28
CA TYR A 15 -110.29 -199.40 77.00
C TYR A 15 -110.03 -197.92 76.67
N ASP A 16 -108.81 -197.43 76.94
CA ASP A 16 -108.36 -196.12 76.48
C ASP A 16 -108.23 -196.07 74.95
N ARG A 17 -109.08 -195.25 74.33
CA ARG A 17 -109.13 -195.03 72.89
C ARG A 17 -107.84 -194.43 72.33
N ALA A 18 -107.14 -193.56 73.06
CA ALA A 18 -105.98 -192.85 72.52
C ALA A 18 -104.83 -193.82 72.19
N GLN A 19 -104.59 -194.81 73.05
CA GLN A 19 -103.58 -195.85 72.82
C GLN A 19 -103.98 -196.81 71.69
N VAL A 20 -105.27 -197.14 71.56
CA VAL A 20 -105.78 -197.99 70.48
C VAL A 20 -105.65 -197.30 69.12
N ASP A 21 -106.08 -196.04 69.02
CA ASP A 21 -105.98 -195.25 67.78
C ASP A 21 -104.50 -195.09 67.35
N GLN A 22 -103.55 -194.92 68.30
CA GLN A 22 -102.11 -194.89 68.01
C GLN A 22 -101.54 -196.24 67.57
N HIS A 23 -101.86 -197.34 68.25
CA HIS A 23 -101.36 -198.68 67.87
C HIS A 23 -101.93 -199.13 66.51
N ILE A 24 -103.14 -198.70 66.15
CA ILE A 24 -103.70 -198.88 64.80
C ILE A 24 -102.89 -198.11 63.76
N ALA A 25 -102.46 -196.87 64.04
CA ALA A 25 -101.64 -196.08 63.13
C ALA A 25 -100.27 -196.72 62.86
N ASP A 26 -99.60 -197.27 63.88
CA ASP A 26 -98.31 -197.96 63.72
C ASP A 26 -98.43 -199.29 62.95
N LEU A 27 -99.54 -200.02 63.12
CA LEU A 27 -99.87 -201.20 62.31
C LEU A 27 -100.20 -200.83 60.85
N GLN A 28 -100.93 -199.74 60.62
CA GLN A 28 -101.18 -199.25 59.26
C GLN A 28 -99.88 -198.80 58.56
N ARG A 29 -98.97 -198.16 59.30
CA ARG A 29 -97.66 -197.74 58.81
C ARG A 29 -96.81 -198.94 58.37
N THR A 30 -96.65 -199.93 59.24
CA THR A 30 -95.87 -201.15 58.94
C THR A 30 -96.45 -201.96 57.78
N ILE A 31 -97.79 -202.04 57.64
CA ILE A 31 -98.44 -202.65 56.47
C ILE A 31 -98.15 -201.88 55.17
N ALA A 32 -98.16 -200.53 55.20
CA ALA A 32 -97.83 -199.71 54.04
C ALA A 32 -96.34 -199.85 53.64
N GLU A 33 -95.45 -199.94 54.62
CA GLU A 33 -94.01 -200.10 54.43
C GLU A 33 -93.67 -201.47 53.83
N ALA A 34 -94.25 -202.54 54.36
CA ALA A 34 -94.11 -203.90 53.81
C ALA A 34 -94.63 -204.02 52.36
N ARG A 35 -95.76 -203.38 52.04
CA ARG A 35 -96.32 -203.38 50.66
C ARG A 35 -95.39 -202.72 49.65
N ARG A 36 -94.82 -201.56 49.99
CA ARG A 36 -93.82 -200.87 49.14
C ARG A 36 -92.58 -201.73 48.89
N GLN A 37 -92.18 -202.53 49.87
CA GLN A 37 -91.02 -203.41 49.74
C GLN A 37 -91.28 -204.56 48.75
N VAL A 38 -92.50 -205.11 48.72
CA VAL A 38 -92.92 -206.11 47.71
C VAL A 38 -92.99 -205.49 46.31
N GLU A 39 -93.65 -204.33 46.17
CA GLU A 39 -93.75 -203.59 44.90
C GLU A 39 -92.36 -203.26 44.30
N ALA A 40 -91.39 -202.92 45.15
CA ALA A 40 -90.01 -202.68 44.73
C ALA A 40 -89.32 -203.97 44.22
N SER A 41 -89.50 -205.11 44.89
CA SER A 41 -88.90 -206.38 44.44
C SER A 41 -89.52 -206.90 43.14
N ASP A 42 -90.84 -206.75 42.94
CA ASP A 42 -91.51 -207.17 41.70
C ASP A 42 -91.06 -206.32 40.50
N ALA A 43 -90.87 -205.01 40.70
CA ALA A 43 -90.33 -204.11 39.68
C ALA A 43 -88.87 -204.47 39.29
N GLU A 44 -88.03 -204.88 40.24
CA GLU A 44 -86.66 -205.32 39.95
C GLU A 44 -86.63 -206.69 39.25
N ALA A 45 -87.49 -207.63 39.63
CA ALA A 45 -87.62 -208.93 38.96
C ALA A 45 -88.03 -208.77 37.48
N LEU A 46 -88.99 -207.89 37.18
CA LEU A 46 -89.39 -207.55 35.81
C LEU A 46 -88.24 -206.90 35.02
N ARG A 47 -87.47 -206.00 35.64
CA ARG A 47 -86.32 -205.35 35.02
C ARG A 47 -85.25 -206.36 34.62
N LEU A 48 -84.89 -207.29 35.51
CA LEU A 48 -83.90 -208.34 35.24
C LEU A 48 -84.38 -209.33 34.17
N GLY A 49 -85.66 -209.69 34.16
CA GLY A 49 -86.25 -210.52 33.11
C GLY A 49 -86.18 -209.88 31.72
N GLY A 50 -86.44 -208.57 31.62
CA GLY A 50 -86.28 -207.81 30.37
C GLY A 50 -84.85 -207.81 29.84
N GLN A 51 -83.87 -207.55 30.72
CA GLN A 51 -82.45 -207.49 30.34
C GLN A 51 -81.91 -208.83 29.82
N LEU A 52 -82.37 -209.97 30.36
CA LEU A 52 -82.00 -211.29 29.84
C LEU A 52 -82.49 -211.54 28.40
N SER A 53 -83.71 -211.11 28.09
CA SER A 53 -84.29 -211.25 26.75
C SER A 53 -83.56 -210.38 25.70
N GLU A 54 -83.20 -209.16 26.07
CA GLU A 54 -82.46 -208.23 25.20
C GLU A 54 -81.06 -208.74 24.86
N VAL A 55 -80.34 -209.27 25.85
CA VAL A 55 -79.01 -209.90 25.66
C VAL A 55 -79.09 -211.15 24.78
N GLN A 56 -80.12 -211.99 24.94
CA GLN A 56 -80.34 -213.15 24.07
C GLN A 56 -80.60 -212.74 22.61
N ARG A 57 -81.36 -211.67 22.37
CA ARG A 57 -81.61 -211.18 21.02
C ARG A 57 -80.33 -210.63 20.36
N ALA A 58 -79.55 -209.81 21.07
CA ALA A 58 -78.31 -209.23 20.53
C ALA A 58 -77.29 -210.29 20.08
N LEU A 59 -77.25 -211.43 20.78
CA LEU A 59 -76.40 -212.56 20.38
C LEU A 59 -76.83 -213.16 19.03
N SER A 60 -78.14 -213.31 18.80
CA SER A 60 -78.69 -213.93 17.58
C SER A 60 -78.48 -213.12 16.30
N GLU A 61 -78.36 -211.78 16.39
CA GLU A 61 -78.12 -210.92 15.21
C GLU A 61 -76.66 -210.98 14.72
N THR A 62 -75.76 -211.61 15.48
CA THR A 62 -74.31 -211.62 15.19
C THR A 62 -73.87 -212.77 14.27
N GLU A 63 -74.66 -213.86 14.15
CA GLU A 63 -74.16 -215.10 13.54
C GLU A 63 -74.44 -215.30 12.02
N THR A 64 -75.27 -214.46 11.35
CA THR A 64 -75.60 -214.65 9.91
C THR A 64 -75.70 -213.35 9.06
N PRO A 65 -74.66 -212.95 8.31
CA PRO A 65 -74.67 -211.77 7.43
C PRO A 65 -74.96 -212.08 5.94
N THR A 66 -75.52 -211.13 5.18
CA THR A 66 -75.74 -211.23 3.71
C THR A 66 -75.50 -209.92 2.94
N TYR A 67 -75.28 -210.04 1.62
CA TYR A 67 -74.55 -209.06 0.80
C TYR A 67 -75.25 -207.73 0.44
N ALA A 68 -76.57 -207.59 0.68
CA ALA A 68 -77.33 -206.45 0.18
C ALA A 68 -76.95 -205.09 0.81
N GLY A 69 -76.40 -205.09 2.03
CA GLY A 69 -76.08 -203.87 2.79
C GLY A 69 -74.83 -203.09 2.34
N LEU A 70 -74.10 -203.55 1.31
CA LEU A 70 -72.82 -202.93 0.92
C LEU A 70 -73.00 -201.69 0.02
N GLY A 71 -73.97 -201.72 -0.91
CA GLY A 71 -74.16 -200.65 -1.90
C GLY A 71 -74.64 -199.32 -1.29
N SER A 72 -75.65 -199.39 -0.42
CA SER A 72 -76.17 -198.21 0.30
C SER A 72 -75.10 -197.54 1.17
N ARG A 73 -74.14 -198.32 1.71
CA ARG A 73 -73.04 -197.79 2.52
C ARG A 73 -72.03 -196.97 1.70
N ILE A 74 -71.81 -197.32 0.43
CA ILE A 74 -70.91 -196.58 -0.48
C ILE A 74 -71.58 -195.28 -0.95
N GLU A 75 -72.87 -195.34 -1.32
CA GLU A 75 -73.63 -194.13 -1.71
C GLU A 75 -73.72 -193.14 -0.55
N HIS A 76 -73.98 -193.62 0.68
CA HIS A 76 -74.01 -192.79 1.87
C HIS A 76 -72.63 -192.21 2.21
N LEU A 77 -71.54 -192.96 2.00
CA LEU A 77 -70.18 -192.45 2.20
C LEU A 77 -69.78 -191.38 1.16
N LEU A 78 -70.15 -191.54 -0.10
CA LEU A 78 -69.90 -190.51 -1.13
C LEU A 78 -70.74 -189.25 -0.88
N ARG A 79 -72.04 -189.41 -0.56
CA ARG A 79 -72.90 -188.28 -0.18
C ARG A 79 -72.37 -187.56 1.06
N SER A 80 -71.96 -188.30 2.09
CA SER A 80 -71.38 -187.72 3.30
C SER A 80 -70.04 -187.04 3.02
N ALA A 81 -69.20 -187.57 2.12
CA ALA A 81 -67.95 -186.93 1.71
C ALA A 81 -68.17 -185.67 0.85
N GLU A 82 -69.21 -185.63 0.02
CA GLU A 82 -69.62 -184.45 -0.76
C GLU A 82 -70.21 -183.36 0.15
N GLU A 83 -71.07 -183.74 1.10
CA GLU A 83 -71.59 -182.85 2.15
C GLU A 83 -70.45 -182.31 3.03
N GLN A 84 -69.53 -183.17 3.49
CA GLN A 84 -68.35 -182.75 4.26
C GLN A 84 -67.41 -181.86 3.46
N SER A 85 -67.19 -182.15 2.16
CA SER A 85 -66.36 -181.29 1.30
C SER A 85 -67.01 -179.93 1.07
N THR A 86 -68.34 -179.91 0.89
CA THR A 86 -69.12 -178.68 0.72
C THR A 86 -69.17 -177.86 2.01
N ASP A 87 -69.32 -178.50 3.18
CA ASP A 87 -69.19 -177.84 4.48
C ASP A 87 -67.78 -177.32 4.71
N VAL A 88 -66.73 -178.12 4.47
CA VAL A 88 -65.33 -177.67 4.60
C VAL A 88 -65.02 -176.50 3.68
N VAL A 89 -65.48 -176.50 2.42
CA VAL A 89 -65.32 -175.37 1.50
C VAL A 89 -66.11 -174.15 1.99
N THR A 90 -67.37 -174.31 2.39
CA THR A 90 -68.22 -173.22 2.90
C THR A 90 -67.69 -172.64 4.22
N GLN A 91 -67.11 -173.49 5.07
CA GLN A 91 -66.47 -173.13 6.32
C GLN A 91 -65.11 -172.45 6.06
N ALA A 92 -64.39 -172.85 5.00
CA ALA A 92 -63.14 -172.22 4.57
C ALA A 92 -63.37 -170.85 3.90
N THR A 93 -64.36 -170.70 3.01
CA THR A 93 -64.74 -169.40 2.45
C THR A 93 -65.23 -168.47 3.54
N LYS A 94 -66.12 -168.92 4.43
CA LYS A 94 -66.58 -168.14 5.59
C LYS A 94 -65.44 -167.74 6.54
N ARG A 95 -64.43 -168.60 6.74
CA ARG A 95 -63.19 -168.25 7.47
C ARG A 95 -62.33 -167.23 6.73
N ALA A 96 -62.20 -167.35 5.41
CA ALA A 96 -61.45 -166.40 4.58
C ALA A 96 -62.14 -165.03 4.52
N GLU A 97 -63.47 -165.00 4.44
CA GLU A 97 -64.30 -163.79 4.49
C GLU A 97 -64.20 -163.10 5.86
N THR A 98 -64.33 -163.84 6.96
CA THR A 98 -64.19 -163.25 8.30
C THR A 98 -62.76 -162.81 8.58
N LEU A 99 -61.74 -163.54 8.13
CA LEU A 99 -60.34 -163.11 8.20
C LEU A 99 -60.08 -161.85 7.37
N ALA A 100 -60.59 -161.78 6.13
CA ALA A 100 -60.46 -160.60 5.28
C ALA A 100 -61.23 -159.39 5.84
N ALA A 101 -62.40 -159.61 6.44
CA ALA A 101 -63.17 -158.56 7.11
C ALA A 101 -62.45 -158.06 8.37
N SER A 102 -61.90 -158.94 9.22
CA SER A 102 -61.10 -158.52 10.38
C SER A 102 -59.82 -157.81 9.96
N SER A 103 -59.08 -158.34 8.98
CA SER A 103 -57.84 -157.70 8.49
C SER A 103 -58.10 -156.33 7.85
N ARG A 104 -59.22 -156.13 7.16
CA ARG A 104 -59.64 -154.79 6.69
C ARG A 104 -59.98 -153.87 7.85
N ALA A 105 -60.80 -154.32 8.80
CA ALA A 105 -61.15 -153.53 9.98
C ALA A 105 -59.92 -153.17 10.84
N ASP A 106 -58.91 -154.05 10.91
CA ASP A 106 -57.64 -153.76 11.60
C ASP A 106 -56.77 -152.78 10.80
N ALA A 107 -56.72 -152.89 9.47
CA ALA A 107 -56.07 -151.87 8.63
C ALA A 107 -56.76 -150.50 8.74
N GLU A 108 -58.08 -150.45 8.73
CA GLU A 108 -58.88 -149.23 8.94
C GLU A 108 -58.62 -148.64 10.34
N ARG A 109 -58.51 -149.48 11.38
CA ARG A 109 -58.14 -149.03 12.74
C ARG A 109 -56.72 -148.46 12.80
N THR A 110 -55.74 -149.06 12.12
CA THR A 110 -54.36 -148.56 12.11
C THR A 110 -54.22 -147.28 11.28
N LEU A 111 -54.89 -147.18 10.13
CA LEU A 111 -54.96 -145.96 9.32
C LEU A 111 -55.62 -144.83 10.09
N ALA A 112 -56.85 -145.03 10.60
CA ALA A 112 -57.55 -144.03 11.39
C ALA A 112 -56.82 -143.68 12.70
N ARG A 113 -55.91 -144.53 13.20
CA ARG A 113 -54.99 -144.18 14.29
C ARG A 113 -53.85 -143.28 13.80
N ALA A 114 -53.14 -143.70 12.75
CA ALA A 114 -52.02 -142.95 12.19
C ALA A 114 -52.43 -141.57 11.65
N GLU A 115 -53.63 -141.44 11.07
CA GLU A 115 -54.20 -140.16 10.64
C GLU A 115 -54.46 -139.21 11.81
N ARG A 116 -54.93 -139.72 12.95
CA ARG A 116 -55.09 -138.92 14.18
C ARG A 116 -53.74 -138.54 14.77
N GLU A 117 -52.81 -139.48 14.91
CA GLU A 117 -51.45 -139.21 15.38
C GLU A 117 -50.73 -138.17 14.49
N ALA A 118 -50.90 -138.24 13.16
CA ALA A 118 -50.38 -137.24 12.23
C ALA A 118 -51.09 -135.87 12.34
N ALA A 119 -52.41 -135.84 12.50
CA ALA A 119 -53.17 -134.61 12.71
C ALA A 119 -52.78 -133.92 14.04
N ASP A 120 -52.61 -134.68 15.11
CA ASP A 120 -52.16 -134.21 16.42
C ASP A 120 -50.73 -133.67 16.36
N LEU A 121 -49.82 -134.34 15.65
CA LEU A 121 -48.46 -133.86 15.39
C LEU A 121 -48.45 -132.56 14.58
N VAL A 122 -49.26 -132.44 13.52
CA VAL A 122 -49.38 -131.20 12.75
C VAL A 122 -50.00 -130.07 13.59
N ALA A 123 -50.98 -130.36 14.44
CA ALA A 123 -51.56 -129.40 15.35
C ALA A 123 -50.58 -128.96 16.45
N ALA A 124 -49.74 -129.87 16.97
CA ALA A 124 -48.66 -129.55 17.89
C ALA A 124 -47.60 -128.66 17.22
N ALA A 125 -47.08 -129.06 16.05
CA ALA A 125 -46.07 -128.30 15.32
C ALA A 125 -46.56 -126.90 14.91
N ARG A 126 -47.84 -126.74 14.55
CA ARG A 126 -48.44 -125.42 14.27
C ARG A 126 -48.50 -124.53 15.51
N ARG A 127 -48.92 -125.07 16.66
CA ARG A 127 -48.94 -124.33 17.93
C ARG A 127 -47.55 -123.93 18.40
N GLU A 128 -46.55 -124.80 18.22
CA GLU A 128 -45.15 -124.46 18.55
C GLU A 128 -44.60 -123.38 17.61
N ALA A 129 -44.86 -123.47 16.30
CA ALA A 129 -44.46 -122.43 15.35
C ALA A 129 -45.16 -121.07 15.64
N GLU A 130 -46.44 -121.10 16.01
CA GLU A 130 -47.17 -119.91 16.46
C GLU A 130 -46.57 -119.33 17.75
N HIS A 131 -46.30 -120.16 18.76
CA HIS A 131 -45.64 -119.76 20.00
C HIS A 131 -44.25 -119.14 19.76
N VAL A 132 -43.40 -119.76 18.95
CA VAL A 132 -42.07 -119.24 18.58
C VAL A 132 -42.18 -117.92 17.80
N THR A 133 -43.13 -117.79 16.87
CA THR A 133 -43.31 -116.53 16.12
C THR A 133 -43.91 -115.39 16.97
N ILE A 134 -44.73 -115.70 17.97
CA ILE A 134 -45.19 -114.73 18.97
C ILE A 134 -44.03 -114.29 19.87
N ALA A 135 -43.28 -115.25 20.43
CA ALA A 135 -42.13 -114.97 21.29
C ALA A 135 -41.07 -114.10 20.58
N ALA A 136 -40.68 -114.47 19.36
CA ALA A 136 -39.70 -113.72 18.56
C ALA A 136 -40.20 -112.31 18.17
N ARG A 137 -41.52 -112.12 17.99
CA ARG A 137 -42.11 -110.78 17.77
C ARG A 137 -42.06 -109.94 19.04
N THR A 138 -42.47 -110.48 20.19
CA THR A 138 -42.41 -109.78 21.48
C THR A 138 -40.97 -109.43 21.87
N GLU A 139 -40.01 -110.32 21.60
CA GLU A 139 -38.58 -110.05 21.79
C GLU A 139 -38.13 -108.90 20.87
N ALA A 140 -38.38 -108.98 19.56
CA ALA A 140 -38.02 -107.94 18.60
C ALA A 140 -38.66 -106.58 18.91
N ASP A 141 -39.92 -106.55 19.36
CA ASP A 141 -40.60 -105.34 19.80
C ASP A 141 -40.00 -104.77 21.09
N SER A 142 -39.59 -105.62 22.05
CA SER A 142 -38.90 -105.17 23.26
C SER A 142 -37.51 -104.60 22.97
N VAL A 143 -36.74 -105.26 22.09
CA VAL A 143 -35.41 -104.79 21.65
C VAL A 143 -35.54 -103.47 20.89
N ARG A 144 -36.54 -103.35 19.99
CA ARG A 144 -36.84 -102.11 19.27
C ARG A 144 -37.23 -100.98 20.21
N SER A 145 -38.11 -101.24 21.18
CA SER A 145 -38.55 -100.26 22.19
C SER A 145 -37.36 -99.76 23.02
N ASN A 146 -36.56 -100.68 23.57
CA ASN A 146 -35.37 -100.37 24.35
C ASN A 146 -34.35 -99.56 23.52
N ALA A 147 -34.10 -99.96 22.27
CA ALA A 147 -33.22 -99.22 21.37
C ALA A 147 -33.73 -97.80 21.07
N THR A 148 -35.04 -97.61 20.89
CA THR A 148 -35.62 -96.26 20.72
C THR A 148 -35.50 -95.42 21.99
N LEU A 149 -35.71 -95.99 23.17
CA LEU A 149 -35.56 -95.29 24.45
C LEU A 149 -34.11 -94.83 24.66
N THR A 150 -33.14 -95.75 24.53
CA THR A 150 -31.70 -95.41 24.65
C THR A 150 -31.26 -94.39 23.60
N ALA A 151 -31.80 -94.44 22.38
CA ALA A 151 -31.54 -93.42 21.36
C ALA A 151 -32.10 -92.04 21.75
N THR A 152 -33.33 -91.97 22.29
CA THR A 152 -33.89 -90.70 22.77
C THR A 152 -33.13 -90.14 23.97
N GLU A 153 -32.76 -90.98 24.94
CA GLU A 153 -31.97 -90.57 26.11
C GLU A 153 -30.60 -90.02 25.71
N LEU A 154 -29.93 -90.66 24.74
CA LEU A 154 -28.64 -90.22 24.19
C LEU A 154 -28.76 -88.89 23.46
N VAL A 155 -29.78 -88.73 22.61
CA VAL A 155 -30.05 -87.46 21.88
C VAL A 155 -30.36 -86.34 22.86
N GLU A 156 -31.25 -86.55 23.84
CA GLU A 156 -31.52 -85.54 24.86
C GLU A 156 -30.28 -85.20 25.69
N SER A 157 -29.42 -86.17 25.98
CA SER A 157 -28.17 -85.93 26.72
C SER A 157 -27.20 -85.08 25.91
N ALA A 158 -26.99 -85.43 24.63
CA ALA A 158 -26.17 -84.64 23.71
C ALA A 158 -26.74 -83.23 23.50
N GLU A 159 -28.07 -83.05 23.46
CA GLU A 159 -28.67 -81.73 23.44
C GLU A 159 -28.48 -80.95 24.74
N ARG A 160 -28.61 -81.59 25.92
CA ARG A 160 -28.35 -80.96 27.22
C ARG A 160 -26.91 -80.48 27.30
N GLU A 161 -25.96 -81.30 26.86
CA GLU A 161 -24.54 -80.97 26.78
C GLU A 161 -24.30 -79.83 25.77
N ALA A 162 -24.82 -79.92 24.54
CA ALA A 162 -24.68 -78.87 23.53
C ALA A 162 -25.30 -77.54 23.97
N ARG A 163 -26.42 -77.56 24.71
CA ARG A 163 -27.01 -76.37 25.34
C ARG A 163 -26.12 -75.81 26.44
N GLY A 164 -25.49 -76.66 27.27
CA GLY A 164 -24.50 -76.28 28.26
C GLY A 164 -23.25 -75.62 27.65
N VAL A 165 -22.64 -76.25 26.64
CA VAL A 165 -21.46 -75.74 25.92
C VAL A 165 -21.76 -74.40 25.23
N ARG A 166 -22.93 -74.26 24.57
CA ARG A 166 -23.36 -72.98 23.98
C ARG A 166 -23.58 -71.90 25.03
N GLY A 167 -24.13 -72.25 26.20
CA GLY A 167 -24.29 -71.33 27.33
C GLY A 167 -22.95 -70.84 27.89
N ALA A 168 -22.01 -71.77 28.14
CA ALA A 168 -20.67 -71.43 28.60
C ALA A 168 -19.91 -70.53 27.60
N LEU A 169 -19.97 -70.87 26.30
CA LEU A 169 -19.36 -70.07 25.23
C LEU A 169 -20.00 -68.67 25.12
N ALA A 170 -21.32 -68.54 25.30
CA ALA A 170 -22.00 -67.25 25.30
C ALA A 170 -21.56 -66.36 26.49
N THR A 171 -21.39 -66.95 27.67
CA THR A 171 -20.82 -66.25 28.84
C THR A 171 -19.38 -65.83 28.57
N GLU A 172 -18.52 -66.72 28.06
CA GLU A 172 -17.12 -66.40 27.76
C GLU A 172 -17.00 -65.29 26.69
N ILE A 173 -17.83 -65.31 25.64
CA ILE A 173 -17.88 -64.24 24.64
C ILE A 173 -18.30 -62.92 25.27
N SER A 174 -19.27 -62.93 26.20
CA SER A 174 -19.71 -61.74 26.93
C SER A 174 -18.60 -61.18 27.85
N GLU A 175 -17.91 -62.06 28.60
CA GLU A 175 -16.79 -61.68 29.47
C GLU A 175 -15.60 -61.13 28.68
N ARG A 176 -15.22 -61.78 27.56
CA ARG A 176 -14.18 -61.31 26.65
C ARG A 176 -14.54 -59.96 26.01
N ARG A 177 -15.78 -59.76 25.59
CA ARG A 177 -16.26 -58.46 25.08
C ARG A 177 -16.20 -57.38 26.16
N GLY A 178 -16.78 -57.62 27.33
CA GLY A 178 -16.75 -56.69 28.45
C GLY A 178 -15.33 -56.44 29.01
N ALA A 179 -14.37 -57.33 28.77
CA ALA A 179 -12.95 -57.07 29.02
C ALA A 179 -12.33 -56.13 27.97
N LEU A 180 -12.53 -56.42 26.68
CA LEU A 180 -12.05 -55.60 25.57
C LEU A 180 -12.65 -54.18 25.58
N GLU A 181 -13.95 -54.04 25.88
CA GLU A 181 -14.63 -52.76 26.03
C GLU A 181 -14.02 -51.90 27.15
N ARG A 182 -13.64 -52.53 28.28
CA ARG A 182 -12.93 -51.85 29.38
C ARG A 182 -11.49 -51.51 29.03
N GLU A 183 -10.78 -52.37 28.30
CA GLU A 183 -9.43 -52.03 27.82
C GLU A 183 -9.47 -50.88 26.81
N LEU A 184 -10.38 -50.92 25.83
CA LEU A 184 -10.57 -49.83 24.87
C LEU A 184 -10.92 -48.52 25.57
N ALA A 185 -11.87 -48.53 26.53
CA ALA A 185 -12.19 -47.33 27.32
C ALA A 185 -10.97 -46.81 28.12
N ALA A 186 -10.16 -47.70 28.70
CA ALA A 186 -8.93 -47.32 29.39
C ALA A 186 -7.86 -46.75 28.44
N ARG A 187 -7.74 -47.27 27.22
CA ARG A 187 -6.82 -46.77 26.19
C ARG A 187 -7.27 -45.42 25.63
N THR A 188 -8.55 -45.23 25.35
CA THR A 188 -9.09 -43.92 24.95
C THR A 188 -8.84 -42.89 26.04
N ALA A 189 -9.17 -43.20 27.30
CA ALA A 189 -8.91 -42.30 28.43
C ALA A 189 -7.41 -42.08 28.74
N GLN A 190 -6.52 -42.97 28.29
CA GLN A 190 -5.06 -42.77 28.31
C GLN A 190 -4.66 -41.76 27.22
N VAL A 191 -5.05 -42.01 25.97
CA VAL A 191 -4.72 -41.14 24.81
C VAL A 191 -5.31 -39.74 24.95
N GLU A 192 -6.52 -39.61 25.51
CA GLU A 192 -7.14 -38.32 25.83
C GLU A 192 -6.28 -37.52 26.83
N ARG A 193 -5.82 -38.16 27.92
CA ARG A 193 -4.94 -37.51 28.91
C ARG A 193 -3.61 -37.10 28.29
N GLU A 194 -2.92 -38.03 27.64
CA GLU A 194 -1.64 -37.76 26.95
C GLU A 194 -1.78 -36.62 25.92
N THR A 195 -2.91 -36.56 25.20
CA THR A 195 -3.23 -35.46 24.27
C THR A 195 -3.46 -34.13 25.00
N THR A 196 -4.16 -34.12 26.14
CA THR A 196 -4.36 -32.89 26.94
C THR A 196 -3.08 -32.41 27.62
N GLU A 197 -2.23 -33.33 28.09
CA GLU A 197 -0.94 -33.03 28.70
C GLU A 197 0.04 -32.47 27.65
N LEU A 198 0.11 -33.08 26.46
CA LEU A 198 0.91 -32.57 25.34
C LEU A 198 0.43 -31.18 24.87
N ARG A 199 -0.90 -30.97 24.80
CA ARG A 199 -1.47 -29.65 24.45
C ARG A 199 -1.13 -28.60 25.49
N LEU A 200 -1.29 -28.90 26.78
CA LEU A 200 -0.94 -27.95 27.85
C LEU A 200 0.55 -27.64 27.86
N ALA A 201 1.40 -28.65 27.66
CA ALA A 201 2.86 -28.48 27.60
C ALA A 201 3.30 -27.62 26.41
N THR A 202 2.76 -27.87 25.21
CA THR A 202 3.09 -27.07 24.01
C THR A 202 2.51 -25.66 24.07
N GLU A 203 1.31 -25.47 24.64
CA GLU A 203 0.72 -24.16 24.88
C GLU A 203 1.52 -23.35 25.94
N GLN A 204 2.01 -24.01 27.00
CA GLN A 204 2.93 -23.38 27.95
C GLN A 204 4.26 -23.01 27.29
N GLN A 205 4.90 -23.91 26.53
CA GLN A 205 6.14 -23.62 25.80
C GLN A 205 5.97 -22.43 24.84
N ALA A 206 4.82 -22.34 24.14
CA ALA A 206 4.50 -21.19 23.29
C ALA A 206 4.35 -19.88 24.08
N ARG A 207 3.69 -19.91 25.25
CA ARG A 207 3.61 -18.74 26.16
C ARG A 207 4.98 -18.31 26.67
N ASP A 208 5.81 -19.27 27.09
CA ASP A 208 7.14 -19.00 27.64
C ASP A 208 8.06 -18.40 26.56
N LEU A 209 8.03 -18.93 25.33
CA LEU A 209 8.76 -18.37 24.18
C LEU A 209 8.28 -16.97 23.78
N LEU A 210 6.97 -16.70 23.82
CA LEU A 210 6.42 -15.37 23.59
C LEU A 210 6.80 -14.40 24.72
N ALA A 211 6.86 -14.86 25.98
CA ALA A 211 7.32 -14.06 27.10
C ALA A 211 8.81 -13.70 27.00
N THR A 212 9.68 -14.63 26.60
CA THR A 212 11.09 -14.32 26.35
C THR A 212 11.26 -13.38 25.16
N ALA A 213 10.60 -13.64 24.03
CA ALA A 213 10.72 -12.81 22.83
C ALA A 213 10.19 -11.37 23.05
N THR A 214 9.10 -11.21 23.81
CA THR A 214 8.57 -9.87 24.15
C THR A 214 9.45 -9.14 25.16
N ALA A 215 10.05 -9.85 26.14
CA ALA A 215 11.03 -9.27 27.06
C ALA A 215 12.31 -8.84 26.34
N GLU A 216 12.84 -9.65 25.42
CA GLU A 216 13.99 -9.30 24.58
C GLU A 216 13.69 -8.11 23.66
N ALA A 217 12.53 -8.10 22.99
CA ALA A 217 12.11 -6.96 22.16
C ALA A 217 11.94 -5.67 22.98
N ALA A 218 11.45 -5.75 24.22
CA ALA A 218 11.39 -4.60 25.13
C ALA A 218 12.78 -4.14 25.57
N ARG A 219 13.70 -5.08 25.84
CA ARG A 219 15.10 -4.77 26.18
C ARG A 219 15.82 -4.06 25.03
N LEU A 220 15.69 -4.59 23.81
CA LEU A 220 16.28 -4.01 22.60
C LEU A 220 15.71 -2.63 22.26
N ARG A 221 14.39 -2.41 22.45
CA ARG A 221 13.79 -1.07 22.31
C ARG A 221 14.39 -0.09 23.31
N LYS A 222 14.48 -0.47 24.60
CA LYS A 222 15.09 0.37 25.64
C LYS A 222 16.56 0.68 25.35
N GLU A 223 17.35 -0.32 24.93
CA GLU A 223 18.75 -0.13 24.51
C GLU A 223 18.86 0.83 23.32
N ALA A 224 17.97 0.74 22.33
CA ALA A 224 17.93 1.64 21.18
C ALA A 224 17.45 3.07 21.55
N GLU A 225 16.51 3.20 22.48
CA GLU A 225 16.05 4.48 23.02
C GLU A 225 17.16 5.18 23.79
N GLU A 226 17.86 4.47 24.68
CA GLU A 226 19.01 4.97 25.46
C GLU A 226 20.20 5.34 24.55
N PHE A 227 20.46 4.56 23.49
CA PHE A 227 21.44 4.92 22.47
C PHE A 227 21.02 6.18 21.69
N ALA A 228 19.75 6.31 21.32
CA ALA A 228 19.24 7.44 20.55
C ALA A 228 19.11 8.73 21.38
N THR A 229 18.85 8.67 22.69
CA THR A 229 18.96 9.85 23.57
C THR A 229 20.42 10.23 23.77
N GLY A 230 21.29 9.28 24.12
CA GLY A 230 22.73 9.52 24.30
C GLY A 230 23.45 9.95 23.02
N LEU A 231 22.91 9.68 21.82
CA LEU A 231 23.38 10.27 20.56
C LEU A 231 22.92 11.72 20.40
N ARG A 232 21.63 12.02 20.64
CA ARG A 232 21.09 13.39 20.57
C ARG A 232 21.77 14.33 21.56
N GLU A 233 22.02 13.87 22.79
CA GLU A 233 22.70 14.64 23.83
C GLU A 233 24.14 14.98 23.44
N ARG A 234 24.88 14.02 22.85
CA ARG A 234 26.23 14.28 22.30
C ARG A 234 26.19 15.28 21.15
N SER A 235 25.36 15.06 20.13
CA SER A 235 25.25 15.98 18.98
C SER A 235 24.79 17.38 19.41
N ARG A 236 23.97 17.47 20.47
CA ARG A 236 23.56 18.74 21.07
C ARG A 236 24.74 19.42 21.79
N GLY A 237 25.48 18.69 22.62
CA GLY A 237 26.66 19.23 23.30
C GLY A 237 27.76 19.67 22.33
N GLU A 238 27.96 18.92 21.24
CA GLU A 238 28.84 19.27 20.12
C GLU A 238 28.38 20.55 19.42
N ALA A 239 27.08 20.69 19.13
CA ALA A 239 26.52 21.91 18.54
C ALA A 239 26.56 23.12 19.49
N GLU A 240 26.28 22.93 20.78
CA GLU A 240 26.39 23.99 21.80
C GLU A 240 27.85 24.42 22.02
N ALA A 241 28.82 23.50 21.95
CA ALA A 241 30.24 23.81 21.98
C ALA A 241 30.69 24.60 20.73
N LEU A 242 30.28 24.17 19.53
CA LEU A 242 30.57 24.89 18.29
C LEU A 242 29.94 26.29 18.26
N LEU A 243 28.74 26.47 18.84
CA LEU A 243 28.11 27.78 19.00
C LEU A 243 28.83 28.65 20.05
N ALA A 244 29.34 28.06 21.12
CA ALA A 244 30.19 28.77 22.10
C ALA A 244 31.53 29.21 21.49
N GLU A 245 32.16 28.37 20.67
CA GLU A 245 33.39 28.71 19.93
C GLU A 245 33.13 29.79 18.87
N ALA A 246 32.06 29.65 18.08
CA ALA A 246 31.65 30.64 17.07
C ALA A 246 31.27 32.00 17.70
N SER A 247 30.58 32.01 18.85
CA SER A 247 30.26 33.27 19.54
C SER A 247 31.46 33.87 20.26
N SER A 248 32.38 33.07 20.82
CA SER A 248 33.63 33.58 21.39
C SER A 248 34.59 34.13 20.34
N THR A 249 34.65 33.52 19.15
CA THR A 249 35.46 34.03 18.03
C THR A 249 34.83 35.27 17.40
N ALA A 250 33.49 35.30 17.24
CA ALA A 250 32.78 36.51 16.82
C ALA A 250 32.99 37.67 17.81
N ALA A 251 32.88 37.42 19.12
CA ALA A 251 33.13 38.40 20.18
C ALA A 251 34.58 38.92 20.16
N GLY A 252 35.56 38.04 19.89
CA GLY A 252 36.95 38.41 19.65
C GLY A 252 37.09 39.33 18.44
N VAL A 253 36.50 38.97 17.29
CA VAL A 253 36.53 39.80 16.07
C VAL A 253 35.84 41.16 16.27
N THR A 254 34.75 41.24 17.04
CA THR A 254 34.14 42.53 17.39
C THR A 254 35.02 43.36 18.33
N ALA A 255 35.68 42.75 19.32
CA ALA A 255 36.61 43.46 20.20
C ALA A 255 37.84 43.97 19.44
N ASP A 256 38.42 43.15 18.56
CA ASP A 256 39.48 43.53 17.60
C ASP A 256 39.04 44.71 16.71
N ALA A 257 37.78 44.71 16.24
CA ALA A 257 37.23 45.76 15.40
C ALA A 257 36.96 47.06 16.21
N GLU A 258 36.48 46.95 17.44
CA GLU A 258 36.29 48.07 18.36
C GLU A 258 37.63 48.69 18.78
N GLU A 259 38.65 47.89 19.11
CA GLU A 259 40.00 48.40 19.41
C GLU A 259 40.59 49.13 18.21
N ARG A 260 40.47 48.57 16.99
CA ARG A 260 40.91 49.23 15.75
C ARG A 260 40.10 50.51 15.46
N ALA A 261 38.80 50.53 15.71
CA ALA A 261 37.96 51.70 15.53
C ALA A 261 38.32 52.81 16.53
N ILE A 262 38.55 52.47 17.80
CA ILE A 262 39.05 53.39 18.83
C ILE A 262 40.42 53.91 18.42
N ALA A 263 41.36 53.04 18.02
CA ALA A 263 42.69 53.45 17.57
C ALA A 263 42.66 54.39 16.36
N LEU A 264 41.73 54.19 15.42
CA LEU A 264 41.52 55.09 14.27
C LEU A 264 40.90 56.44 14.68
N VAL A 265 40.00 56.46 15.66
CA VAL A 265 39.47 57.72 16.23
C VAL A 265 40.55 58.47 17.03
N ASP A 266 41.37 57.75 17.79
CA ASP A 266 42.54 58.28 18.50
C ASP A 266 43.59 58.83 17.53
N GLN A 267 43.81 58.15 16.40
CA GLN A 267 44.68 58.66 15.33
C GLN A 267 44.07 59.91 14.69
N ALA A 268 42.82 59.88 14.25
CA ALA A 268 42.17 61.01 13.59
C ALA A 268 42.03 62.24 14.51
N THR A 269 41.89 62.06 15.82
CA THR A 269 41.89 63.17 16.79
C THR A 269 43.28 63.73 17.03
N ARG A 270 44.35 62.93 16.98
CA ARG A 270 45.75 63.42 17.00
C ARG A 270 46.10 64.16 15.71
N GLU A 271 45.82 63.58 14.55
CA GLU A 271 46.02 64.23 13.23
C GLU A 271 45.24 65.55 13.13
N ARG A 272 44.01 65.58 13.68
CA ARG A 272 43.24 66.83 13.78
C ARG A 272 43.89 67.84 14.73
N ALA A 273 44.38 67.43 15.91
CA ALA A 273 45.04 68.33 16.85
C ALA A 273 46.37 68.88 16.31
N GLU A 274 47.13 68.05 15.59
CA GLU A 274 48.33 68.44 14.84
C GLU A 274 47.98 69.42 13.71
N GLY A 275 46.89 69.20 12.98
CA GLY A 275 46.37 70.13 11.97
C GLY A 275 45.87 71.46 12.54
N GLU A 276 45.16 71.44 13.68
CA GLU A 276 44.75 72.65 14.40
C GLU A 276 45.97 73.43 14.92
N LEU A 277 47.06 72.74 15.30
CA LEU A 277 48.33 73.34 15.72
C LEU A 277 49.15 73.89 14.53
N ASP A 278 49.20 73.21 13.38
CA ASP A 278 49.79 73.74 12.14
C ASP A 278 49.03 74.98 11.64
N ILE A 279 47.69 74.99 11.71
CA ILE A 279 46.87 76.17 11.43
C ILE A 279 47.19 77.30 12.42
N ALA A 280 47.36 77.00 13.71
CA ALA A 280 47.74 78.00 14.71
C ALA A 280 49.15 78.58 14.46
N LEU A 281 50.14 77.74 14.16
CA LEU A 281 51.51 78.17 13.85
C LEU A 281 51.59 78.99 12.56
N ARG A 282 50.88 78.58 11.49
CA ARG A 282 50.79 79.37 10.26
C ARG A 282 50.08 80.70 10.48
N ARG A 283 49.09 80.73 11.38
CA ARG A 283 48.42 81.97 11.77
C ARG A 283 49.35 82.88 12.57
N GLU A 284 50.11 82.36 13.54
CA GLU A 284 51.11 83.13 14.28
C GLU A 284 52.20 83.68 13.33
N ALA A 285 52.69 82.86 12.40
CA ALA A 285 53.64 83.28 11.38
C ALA A 285 53.07 84.35 10.43
N ALA A 286 51.81 84.22 10.00
CA ALA A 286 51.15 85.22 9.16
C ALA A 286 50.81 86.52 9.92
N GLU A 287 50.48 86.43 11.22
CA GLU A 287 50.31 87.60 12.08
C GLU A 287 51.68 88.30 12.30
N ALA A 288 52.77 87.53 12.47
CA ALA A 288 54.13 88.07 12.54
C ALA A 288 54.57 88.74 11.23
N GLU A 289 54.44 88.07 10.08
CA GLU A 289 54.70 88.63 8.74
C GLU A 289 53.88 89.91 8.50
N ASN A 290 52.61 89.94 8.91
CA ASN A 290 51.78 91.13 8.83
C ASN A 290 52.28 92.26 9.75
N THR A 291 52.77 91.95 10.97
CA THR A 291 53.44 92.98 11.80
C THR A 291 54.77 93.46 11.22
N GLU A 292 55.52 92.61 10.51
CA GLU A 292 56.76 93.01 9.81
C GLU A 292 56.44 93.89 8.60
N LEU A 293 55.44 93.53 7.78
CA LEU A 293 54.92 94.34 6.68
C LEU A 293 54.36 95.68 7.17
N HIS A 294 53.64 95.71 8.29
CA HIS A 294 53.19 96.95 8.92
C HIS A 294 54.35 97.79 9.49
N ALA A 295 55.40 97.16 10.01
CA ALA A 295 56.60 97.86 10.47
C ALA A 295 57.41 98.44 9.30
N ALA A 296 57.55 97.69 8.20
CA ALA A 296 58.18 98.14 6.96
C ALA A 296 57.39 99.28 6.30
N ALA A 297 56.08 99.11 6.10
CA ALA A 297 55.21 100.17 5.57
C ALA A 297 55.19 101.42 6.47
N LYS A 298 55.34 101.26 7.79
CA LYS A 298 55.53 102.39 8.70
C LYS A 298 56.90 103.05 8.51
N ALA A 299 57.98 102.28 8.35
CA ALA A 299 59.31 102.82 8.07
C ALA A 299 59.35 103.57 6.74
N ASP A 300 58.69 103.04 5.69
CA ASP A 300 58.50 103.72 4.40
C ASP A 300 57.73 105.03 4.56
N VAL A 301 56.65 105.05 5.37
CA VAL A 301 55.88 106.27 5.68
C VAL A 301 56.69 107.27 6.49
N ASP A 302 57.45 106.82 7.50
CA ASP A 302 58.34 107.68 8.31
C ASP A 302 59.50 108.24 7.44
N GLN A 303 60.00 107.48 6.46
CA GLN A 303 60.98 107.93 5.47
C GLN A 303 60.38 108.93 4.47
N LEU A 304 59.19 108.65 3.90
CA LEU A 304 58.46 109.61 3.06
C LEU A 304 58.15 110.91 3.83
N LEU A 305 57.88 110.83 5.14
CA LEU A 305 57.68 111.99 5.99
C LEU A 305 59.00 112.74 6.29
N ALA A 306 60.14 112.05 6.34
CA ALA A 306 61.46 112.66 6.44
C ALA A 306 61.86 113.36 5.13
N ASP A 307 61.63 112.73 3.97
CA ASP A 307 61.85 113.32 2.65
C ASP A 307 60.92 114.52 2.42
N ALA A 308 59.65 114.43 2.81
CA ALA A 308 58.72 115.56 2.78
C ALA A 308 59.17 116.72 3.68
N ARG A 309 59.71 116.43 4.88
CA ARG A 309 60.30 117.46 5.76
C ARG A 309 61.56 118.09 5.15
N ALA A 310 62.40 117.32 4.47
CA ALA A 310 63.56 117.84 3.75
C ALA A 310 63.15 118.74 2.58
N GLN A 311 62.11 118.35 1.81
CA GLN A 311 61.53 119.16 0.74
C GLN A 311 60.86 120.44 1.27
N VAL A 312 60.19 120.40 2.43
CA VAL A 312 59.65 121.60 3.09
C VAL A 312 60.78 122.52 3.55
N ALA A 313 61.85 122.01 4.17
CA ALA A 313 62.98 122.83 4.59
C ALA A 313 63.71 123.50 3.39
N ASP A 314 63.90 122.77 2.29
CA ASP A 314 64.44 123.31 1.03
C ASP A 314 63.49 124.33 0.39
N ALA A 315 62.17 124.13 0.47
CA ALA A 315 61.18 125.12 0.04
C ALA A 315 61.18 126.39 0.90
N GLU A 316 61.27 126.27 2.23
CA GLU A 316 61.41 127.39 3.17
C GLU A 316 62.69 128.20 2.91
N GLN A 317 63.82 127.50 2.72
CA GLN A 317 65.11 128.09 2.32
C GLN A 317 64.97 128.91 1.03
N ARG A 318 64.32 128.35 0.00
CA ARG A 318 64.05 129.02 -1.29
C ARG A 318 63.13 130.24 -1.15
N VAL A 319 62.15 130.21 -0.25
CA VAL A 319 61.28 131.36 0.03
C VAL A 319 62.04 132.48 0.72
N VAL A 320 62.92 132.17 1.68
CA VAL A 320 63.81 133.16 2.33
C VAL A 320 64.73 133.82 1.29
N ASP A 321 65.40 133.03 0.45
CA ASP A 321 66.28 133.55 -0.61
C ASP A 321 65.52 134.33 -1.70
N ALA A 322 64.23 134.06 -1.91
CA ALA A 322 63.37 134.83 -2.83
C ALA A 322 62.98 136.18 -2.22
N LEU A 323 62.63 136.22 -0.93
CA LEU A 323 62.31 137.46 -0.20
C LEU A 323 63.50 138.43 -0.14
N ALA A 324 64.71 137.92 0.12
CA ALA A 324 65.93 138.71 0.09
C ALA A 324 66.18 139.33 -1.30
N ARG A 325 65.95 138.57 -2.37
CA ARG A 325 66.07 139.05 -3.77
C ARG A 325 65.01 140.11 -4.11
N ALA A 326 63.77 139.95 -3.65
CA ALA A 326 62.70 140.92 -3.86
C ALA A 326 63.00 142.28 -3.19
N GLN A 327 63.52 142.27 -1.95
CA GLN A 327 63.88 143.49 -1.22
C GLN A 327 65.05 144.25 -1.88
N ALA A 328 66.05 143.53 -2.41
CA ALA A 328 67.13 144.14 -3.18
C ALA A 328 66.59 144.88 -4.43
N ILE A 329 65.72 144.23 -5.21
CA ILE A 329 65.12 144.80 -6.43
C ILE A 329 64.32 146.07 -6.11
N ALA A 330 63.52 146.06 -5.04
CA ALA A 330 62.78 147.25 -4.60
C ALA A 330 63.71 148.45 -4.31
N SER A 331 64.74 148.25 -3.50
CA SER A 331 65.69 149.32 -3.12
C SER A 331 66.44 149.91 -4.32
N SER A 332 66.82 149.10 -5.31
CA SER A 332 67.46 149.58 -6.55
C SER A 332 66.52 150.34 -7.48
N SER A 333 65.21 150.06 -7.40
CA SER A 333 64.19 150.69 -8.25
C SER A 333 63.85 152.10 -7.75
N GLU A 334 63.74 152.32 -6.44
CA GLU A 334 63.51 153.65 -5.87
C GLU A 334 64.69 154.60 -6.13
N ALA A 335 65.93 154.12 -5.99
CA ALA A 335 67.13 154.89 -6.33
C ALA A 335 67.14 155.35 -7.80
N SER A 336 66.77 154.45 -8.73
CA SER A 336 66.69 154.74 -10.16
C SER A 336 65.56 155.71 -10.52
N ALA A 337 64.40 155.58 -9.86
CA ALA A 337 63.26 156.48 -10.03
C ALA A 337 63.58 157.91 -9.57
N ALA A 338 64.27 158.06 -8.43
CA ALA A 338 64.73 159.35 -7.94
C ALA A 338 65.71 160.04 -8.91
N GLN A 339 66.65 159.29 -9.47
CA GLN A 339 67.61 159.81 -10.46
C GLN A 339 66.92 160.33 -11.74
N THR A 340 65.93 159.58 -12.25
CA THR A 340 65.19 159.94 -13.47
C THR A 340 64.31 161.19 -13.29
N LEU A 341 63.70 161.35 -12.11
CA LEU A 341 62.89 162.54 -11.78
C LEU A 341 63.71 163.79 -11.44
N GLY A 342 65.02 163.63 -11.21
CA GLY A 342 65.99 164.73 -11.14
C GLY A 342 66.35 165.23 -12.55
N SER A 343 66.89 164.34 -13.40
CA SER A 343 67.34 164.69 -14.75
C SER A 343 66.23 165.30 -15.62
N ALA A 344 64.99 164.83 -15.48
CA ALA A 344 63.85 165.38 -16.20
C ALA A 344 63.51 166.85 -15.84
N ARG A 345 63.83 167.30 -14.61
CA ARG A 345 63.62 168.70 -14.18
C ARG A 345 64.70 169.62 -14.73
N ASP A 346 65.97 169.26 -14.54
CA ASP A 346 67.11 170.00 -15.09
C ASP A 346 67.02 170.18 -16.61
N GLN A 347 66.44 169.21 -17.32
CA GLN A 347 66.22 169.26 -18.75
C GLN A 347 65.03 170.18 -19.13
N ALA A 348 63.96 170.20 -18.33
CA ALA A 348 62.83 171.11 -18.54
C ALA A 348 63.21 172.59 -18.30
N ASP A 349 63.96 172.88 -17.23
CA ASP A 349 64.37 174.25 -16.92
C ASP A 349 65.32 174.84 -17.97
N ARG A 350 66.18 174.02 -18.59
CA ARG A 350 67.01 174.43 -19.75
C ARG A 350 66.15 174.78 -20.96
N ILE A 351 65.15 173.96 -21.30
CA ILE A 351 64.24 174.22 -22.41
C ILE A 351 63.47 175.54 -22.21
N VAL A 352 63.07 175.86 -20.97
CA VAL A 352 62.40 177.14 -20.64
C VAL A 352 63.36 178.34 -20.69
N ALA A 353 64.65 178.14 -20.39
CA ALA A 353 65.68 179.18 -20.55
C ALA A 353 65.98 179.45 -22.03
N ASP A 354 66.28 178.42 -22.82
CA ASP A 354 66.56 178.52 -24.25
C ASP A 354 65.38 179.16 -25.02
N ALA A 355 64.14 178.77 -24.70
CA ALA A 355 62.95 179.34 -25.31
C ALA A 355 62.77 180.84 -25.03
N LYS A 356 63.18 181.33 -23.84
CA LYS A 356 63.17 182.77 -23.52
C LYS A 356 64.25 183.52 -24.28
N GLU A 357 65.48 183.00 -24.31
CA GLU A 357 66.58 183.61 -25.07
C GLU A 357 66.28 183.63 -26.59
N GLN A 358 65.53 182.65 -27.10
CA GLN A 358 65.05 182.60 -28.48
C GLN A 358 63.86 183.55 -28.75
N ALA A 359 63.01 183.79 -27.75
CA ALA A 359 61.93 184.80 -27.81
C ALA A 359 62.51 186.23 -27.78
N ASP A 360 63.48 186.51 -26.91
CA ASP A 360 64.14 187.83 -26.86
C ASP A 360 64.90 188.13 -28.15
N ARG A 361 65.56 187.12 -28.75
CA ARG A 361 66.18 187.24 -30.09
C ARG A 361 65.18 187.52 -31.22
N THR A 362 63.95 187.00 -31.15
CA THR A 362 62.92 187.27 -32.17
C THR A 362 62.23 188.61 -31.95
N LEU A 363 62.00 189.03 -30.70
CA LEU A 363 61.55 190.38 -30.36
C LEU A 363 62.57 191.45 -30.78
N ALA A 364 63.87 191.23 -30.55
CA ALA A 364 64.93 192.12 -31.01
C ALA A 364 64.88 192.31 -32.53
N ARG A 365 64.90 191.21 -33.30
CA ARG A 365 64.78 191.23 -34.77
C ARG A 365 63.51 191.96 -35.24
N ALA A 366 62.35 191.60 -34.71
CA ALA A 366 61.08 192.24 -35.09
C ALA A 366 61.09 193.76 -34.80
N SER A 367 61.76 194.20 -33.74
CA SER A 367 61.90 195.62 -33.40
C SER A 367 62.87 196.39 -34.32
N GLU A 368 63.79 195.72 -35.00
CA GLU A 368 64.66 196.31 -36.04
C GLU A 368 63.96 196.31 -37.39
N GLU A 369 63.30 195.20 -37.76
CA GLU A 369 62.49 195.08 -38.98
C GLU A 369 61.39 196.16 -39.02
N ALA A 370 60.66 196.35 -37.92
CA ALA A 370 59.64 197.39 -37.80
C ALA A 370 60.20 198.82 -37.88
N LYS A 371 61.44 199.07 -37.43
CA LYS A 371 62.12 200.36 -37.63
C LYS A 371 62.56 200.55 -39.08
N ARG A 372 62.97 199.47 -39.76
CA ARG A 372 63.34 199.46 -41.18
C ARG A 372 62.14 199.81 -42.06
N GLN A 373 61.00 199.15 -41.82
CA GLN A 373 59.73 199.42 -42.51
C GLN A 373 59.17 200.83 -42.20
N LEU A 374 59.30 201.33 -40.96
CA LEU A 374 58.95 202.73 -40.62
C LEU A 374 59.97 203.78 -41.13
N GLY A 375 61.08 203.33 -41.73
CA GLY A 375 61.97 204.14 -42.57
C GLY A 375 61.49 204.13 -44.02
N GLU A 376 61.36 202.95 -44.63
CA GLU A 376 60.91 202.76 -46.02
C GLU A 376 59.57 203.49 -46.29
N ILE A 377 58.57 203.33 -45.42
CA ILE A 377 57.26 204.01 -45.54
C ILE A 377 57.38 205.54 -45.32
N ARG A 378 58.39 206.02 -44.59
CA ARG A 378 58.65 207.46 -44.43
C ARG A 378 59.24 208.07 -45.70
N ASP A 379 60.11 207.33 -46.37
CA ASP A 379 60.73 207.77 -47.62
C ASP A 379 59.72 207.69 -48.78
N GLU A 380 58.83 206.70 -48.80
CA GLU A 380 57.66 206.69 -49.71
C GLU A 380 56.73 207.90 -49.49
N VAL A 381 56.50 208.32 -48.24
CA VAL A 381 55.75 209.55 -47.92
C VAL A 381 56.47 210.82 -48.39
N ALA A 382 57.81 210.81 -48.45
CA ALA A 382 58.58 211.94 -48.98
C ALA A 382 58.54 212.02 -50.53
N ASP A 383 58.61 210.88 -51.23
CA ASP A 383 58.46 210.86 -52.69
C ASP A 383 57.00 211.12 -53.12
N LEU A 384 56.00 210.82 -52.29
CA LEU A 384 54.61 211.26 -52.47
C LEU A 384 54.46 212.80 -52.46
N GLU A 385 55.31 213.55 -51.75
CA GLU A 385 55.30 215.02 -51.84
C GLU A 385 55.97 215.53 -53.12
N LYS A 386 57.10 214.93 -53.55
CA LYS A 386 57.72 215.28 -54.84
C LYS A 386 56.83 215.01 -56.05
N GLN A 387 56.14 213.86 -56.07
CA GLN A 387 55.22 213.54 -57.16
C GLN A 387 54.00 214.47 -57.19
N ARG A 388 53.56 214.97 -56.02
CA ARG A 388 52.48 215.96 -55.92
C ARG A 388 52.87 217.29 -56.59
N GLU A 389 54.12 217.72 -56.47
CA GLU A 389 54.62 218.95 -57.08
C GLU A 389 54.85 218.83 -58.60
N ALA A 390 55.26 217.64 -59.07
CA ALA A 390 55.56 217.38 -60.49
C ALA A 390 54.35 217.30 -61.43
N ILE A 391 53.15 216.94 -60.95
CA ILE A 391 51.93 216.82 -61.80
C ILE A 391 50.99 218.02 -61.67
N THR A 392 51.16 218.89 -60.66
CA THR A 392 50.66 220.28 -60.75
C THR A 392 51.21 221.01 -61.98
N THR A 393 52.36 220.60 -62.52
CA THR A 393 52.92 221.13 -63.78
C THR A 393 52.15 220.65 -65.02
N TYR A 394 51.56 219.44 -65.02
CA TYR A 394 50.77 218.95 -66.17
C TYR A 394 49.37 219.57 -66.23
N LEU A 395 48.84 220.08 -65.11
CA LEU A 395 47.65 220.96 -65.13
C LEU A 395 47.90 222.27 -65.90
N ASP A 396 49.15 222.70 -66.04
CA ASP A 396 49.59 223.82 -66.88
C ASP A 396 50.22 223.40 -68.24
N GLU A 397 50.18 222.10 -68.58
CA GLU A 397 50.04 221.64 -69.98
C GLU A 397 48.55 221.42 -70.33
N LEU A 398 47.73 222.33 -69.82
CA LEU A 398 46.96 223.25 -70.64
C LEU A 398 46.51 222.73 -72.02
N ARG A 399 45.18 222.56 -72.12
CA ARG A 399 44.36 223.41 -73.03
C ARG A 399 44.53 223.22 -74.54
N GLY A 400 45.42 222.33 -75.01
CA GLY A 400 45.63 222.06 -76.43
C GLY A 400 44.45 221.34 -77.09
N LEU A 401 43.92 220.30 -76.45
CA LEU A 401 42.86 219.43 -76.97
C LEU A 401 41.87 219.10 -75.83
N LEU A 402 40.56 219.33 -75.92
CA LEU A 402 39.75 219.80 -77.05
C LEU A 402 39.74 218.85 -78.26
N GLY A 403 39.02 217.74 -78.10
CA GLY A 403 38.93 216.65 -79.08
C GLY A 403 39.70 215.41 -78.60
N SER A 404 39.11 214.21 -78.53
CA SER A 404 37.72 213.87 -78.81
C SER A 404 37.30 212.55 -78.14
N SER A 405 36.05 212.51 -77.66
CA SER A 405 35.13 211.35 -77.64
C SER A 405 35.62 209.94 -77.24
N THR A 406 34.91 209.38 -76.24
CA THR A 406 34.40 207.98 -76.16
C THR A 406 35.35 206.77 -76.04
N VAL A 407 35.00 205.87 -75.10
CA VAL A 407 34.56 204.46 -75.29
C VAL A 407 34.95 203.80 -76.64
N PRO A 408 35.43 202.54 -76.68
CA PRO A 408 35.36 201.45 -75.68
C PRO A 408 36.75 201.21 -75.03
N ASP A 409 37.30 200.05 -74.62
CA ASP A 409 37.04 198.59 -74.69
C ASP A 409 37.50 197.94 -73.35
N ALA A 410 37.09 196.74 -72.88
CA ALA A 410 36.47 195.53 -73.44
C ALA A 410 37.43 194.45 -74.02
N SER A 411 37.69 193.41 -73.22
CA SER A 411 38.32 192.12 -73.60
C SER A 411 39.79 192.18 -74.05
N LEU A 412 40.30 191.00 -74.43
CA LEU A 412 41.60 190.70 -75.02
C LEU A 412 42.85 190.79 -74.09
N ILE A 413 43.78 189.83 -74.11
CA ILE A 413 43.67 188.38 -74.35
C ILE A 413 44.94 187.72 -73.77
N GLU A 414 44.77 186.61 -73.05
CA GLU A 414 45.45 185.34 -73.35
C GLU A 414 46.82 185.41 -74.07
N LYS A 415 47.89 185.01 -73.36
CA LYS A 415 48.75 183.91 -73.81
C LYS A 415 49.59 183.30 -72.70
N ALA A 416 49.77 181.98 -72.81
CA ALA A 416 50.45 181.04 -71.93
C ALA A 416 49.81 180.86 -70.53
N ASP A 417 48.91 179.91 -70.27
CA ASP A 417 48.47 178.74 -71.06
C ASP A 417 49.56 177.66 -71.30
N GLN A 418 49.18 176.38 -71.29
CA GLN A 418 50.02 175.20 -71.59
C GLN A 418 51.17 174.83 -70.60
N ALA A 419 50.80 174.42 -69.38
CA ALA A 419 51.43 173.33 -68.61
C ALA A 419 50.50 172.91 -67.45
N GLU A 420 49.45 172.15 -67.76
CA GLU A 420 49.30 170.72 -67.39
C GLU A 420 48.90 170.50 -65.91
N ALA A 421 47.66 170.13 -65.55
CA ALA A 421 46.62 169.29 -66.18
C ALA A 421 46.75 167.76 -65.98
N ALA A 422 47.40 167.35 -64.89
CA ALA A 422 47.08 166.11 -64.15
C ALA A 422 46.83 166.51 -62.67
N LEU A 423 45.71 166.26 -62.00
CA LEU A 423 44.52 165.43 -62.26
C LEU A 423 44.84 163.93 -62.41
N ARG A 424 44.49 163.16 -61.37
CA ARG A 424 44.78 161.73 -61.10
C ARG A 424 46.16 161.49 -60.49
N GLU A 425 46.37 160.53 -59.58
CA GLU A 425 45.47 159.57 -58.90
C GLU A 425 45.66 159.77 -57.37
N ALA A 426 44.72 159.62 -56.43
CA ALA A 426 43.44 158.91 -56.34
C ALA A 426 43.54 157.36 -56.27
N THR A 427 42.98 156.79 -55.21
CA THR A 427 42.73 155.34 -55.00
C THR A 427 43.95 154.40 -54.88
N GLU A 428 43.63 153.18 -54.42
CA GLU A 428 44.43 151.95 -54.35
C GLU A 428 45.50 151.80 -53.24
N ASN A 429 45.38 150.66 -52.54
CA ASN A 429 46.40 149.85 -51.85
C ASN A 429 47.21 150.50 -50.70
N ASP A 430 47.71 149.75 -49.71
CA ASP A 430 47.45 148.37 -49.25
C ASP A 430 47.49 148.41 -47.69
N GLY A 431 47.01 147.43 -46.92
CA GLY A 431 46.73 146.04 -47.25
C GLY A 431 47.66 145.13 -46.45
N GLU A 432 47.08 144.05 -45.90
CA GLU A 432 47.77 142.80 -45.52
C GLU A 432 48.74 142.84 -44.30
N GLN A 433 48.79 141.85 -43.41
CA GLN A 433 47.95 140.69 -43.10
C GLN A 433 48.00 140.53 -41.55
N GLY A 434 47.03 139.93 -40.85
CA GLY A 434 46.60 138.54 -40.98
C GLY A 434 47.39 137.66 -39.98
N SER A 435 46.80 136.81 -39.14
CA SER A 435 45.41 136.37 -39.06
C SER A 435 45.04 135.95 -37.63
N ALA A 436 43.81 136.24 -37.21
CA ALA A 436 43.20 135.70 -36.00
C ALA A 436 42.03 134.77 -36.35
N ARG A 437 42.02 133.55 -35.81
CA ARG A 437 40.91 132.59 -35.89
C ARG A 437 40.90 131.65 -34.68
N LYS A 438 39.76 131.10 -34.26
CA LYS A 438 38.37 131.59 -34.35
C LYS A 438 37.56 130.89 -33.24
N ALA A 439 36.56 131.58 -32.70
CA ALA A 439 35.70 131.10 -31.63
C ALA A 439 34.66 130.04 -32.05
N ALA A 440 34.19 129.33 -31.01
CA ALA A 440 32.80 128.91 -30.73
C ALA A 440 32.17 127.66 -31.43
N SER A 441 31.57 126.86 -30.54
CA SER A 441 30.26 126.16 -30.61
C SER A 441 29.98 124.99 -31.57
N SER A 442 29.44 123.93 -30.93
CA SER A 442 28.36 123.00 -31.33
C SER A 442 28.58 121.91 -32.41
N ASP A 443 28.00 120.75 -32.05
CA ASP A 443 27.49 119.62 -32.86
C ASP A 443 28.42 118.57 -33.53
N THR A 444 27.85 117.36 -33.55
CA THR A 444 28.20 116.08 -34.21
C THR A 444 27.73 116.05 -35.70
N PRO A 445 27.87 114.97 -36.52
CA PRO A 445 28.54 113.66 -36.35
C PRO A 445 29.40 113.16 -37.57
N GLU A 446 29.95 111.94 -37.45
CA GLU A 446 30.10 110.84 -38.46
C GLU A 446 30.92 110.95 -39.78
N GLY A 447 31.33 109.76 -40.28
CA GLY A 447 32.07 109.49 -41.53
C GLY A 447 33.54 109.05 -41.29
N ASP A 448 34.10 107.89 -41.66
CA ASP A 448 33.82 106.69 -42.49
C ASP A 448 34.99 106.47 -43.51
N GLY A 449 35.29 105.22 -43.89
CA GLY A 449 36.27 104.88 -44.95
C GLY A 449 37.10 103.59 -44.77
N ALA A 450 36.76 102.53 -45.51
CA ALA A 450 37.59 101.32 -45.75
C ALA A 450 38.25 101.36 -47.16
N PRO A 451 39.07 100.38 -47.63
CA PRO A 451 38.64 99.01 -48.05
C PRO A 451 39.74 97.92 -47.73
N SER A 452 39.98 96.76 -48.38
CA SER A 452 39.45 96.01 -49.56
C SER A 452 39.77 94.47 -49.45
N ASP A 453 39.61 93.71 -50.55
CA ASP A 453 40.17 92.38 -50.92
C ASP A 453 39.78 91.13 -50.06
N GLU A 454 39.02 90.13 -50.54
CA GLU A 454 39.29 89.06 -51.55
C GLU A 454 40.07 87.82 -51.01
N THR A 455 39.73 86.52 -51.23
CA THR A 455 38.80 85.81 -52.15
C THR A 455 38.24 84.48 -51.57
N GLY A 456 37.07 83.99 -52.08
CA GLY A 456 36.65 82.56 -52.17
C GLY A 456 36.24 81.76 -50.91
N ALA A 457 35.40 80.72 -50.95
CA ALA A 457 34.50 80.21 -52.02
C ALA A 457 33.41 79.23 -51.48
N GLU A 458 32.21 79.27 -52.10
CA GLU A 458 31.13 78.24 -52.25
C GLU A 458 30.60 77.34 -51.07
N ALA A 459 29.46 76.67 -51.34
CA ALA A 459 28.65 75.79 -50.47
C ALA A 459 28.20 74.54 -51.31
N PRO A 460 27.10 73.79 -51.06
CA PRO A 460 26.27 73.52 -49.86
C PRO A 460 25.92 72.02 -49.62
N ALA A 461 25.30 71.69 -48.46
CA ALA A 461 24.24 70.66 -48.25
C ALA A 461 23.84 70.65 -46.74
N SER A 462 22.59 70.67 -46.25
CA SER A 462 21.28 70.10 -46.64
C SER A 462 21.05 68.65 -46.15
N ALA A 463 19.92 68.27 -45.50
CA ALA A 463 18.77 69.04 -45.00
C ALA A 463 17.89 68.24 -43.99
N GLU A 464 16.99 68.96 -43.28
CA GLU A 464 15.66 68.58 -42.74
C GLU A 464 15.51 67.43 -41.66
N VAL A 465 14.64 67.45 -40.61
CA VAL A 465 13.32 68.12 -40.29
C VAL A 465 12.12 67.39 -40.95
N ASP A 466 10.90 67.18 -40.41
CA ASP A 466 10.16 67.43 -39.14
C ASP A 466 9.91 66.10 -38.33
N VAL A 467 9.25 65.91 -37.16
CA VAL A 467 8.24 66.65 -36.33
C VAL A 467 6.76 66.46 -36.81
N GLU A 468 5.65 66.29 -36.04
CA GLU A 468 5.22 66.31 -34.60
C GLU A 468 4.22 65.15 -34.26
N ALA A 469 4.01 64.87 -32.95
CA ALA A 469 2.75 64.49 -32.22
C ALA A 469 1.83 63.30 -32.69
N ASP A 470 0.81 62.80 -31.95
CA ASP A 470 0.20 63.22 -30.66
C ASP A 470 -0.53 62.08 -29.89
N THR A 471 -0.88 62.32 -28.61
CA THR A 471 -1.89 61.67 -27.73
C THR A 471 -1.77 60.22 -27.20
N ASP A 472 -2.25 60.04 -25.96
CA ASP A 472 -2.35 58.79 -25.16
C ASP A 472 -3.64 57.96 -25.42
N THR A 473 -3.72 56.74 -24.87
CA THR A 473 -4.81 56.24 -23.93
C THR A 473 -4.56 54.76 -23.54
N ASP A 474 -4.98 54.33 -22.34
CA ASP A 474 -4.90 52.96 -21.81
C ASP A 474 -5.76 51.92 -22.56
N THR A 475 -5.40 50.62 -22.47
CA THR A 475 -6.24 49.57 -21.80
C THR A 475 -5.57 48.19 -21.75
N ASP A 476 -6.00 47.36 -20.79
CA ASP A 476 -5.64 45.95 -20.65
C ASP A 476 -6.21 45.04 -21.75
N THR A 477 -5.62 43.86 -21.97
CA THR A 477 -6.34 42.57 -21.80
C THR A 477 -5.43 41.35 -21.91
N ASP A 478 -5.81 40.25 -21.27
CA ASP A 478 -5.19 38.93 -21.36
C ASP A 478 -5.41 38.27 -22.75
N THR A 479 -4.58 37.29 -23.10
CA THR A 479 -5.09 35.94 -23.44
C THR A 479 -3.97 34.89 -23.51
N ASP A 480 -4.22 33.69 -22.98
CA ASP A 480 -3.37 32.52 -23.20
C ASP A 480 -3.45 32.04 -24.66
N THR A 481 -2.39 31.42 -25.17
CA THR A 481 -2.46 30.45 -26.28
C THR A 481 -1.28 29.48 -26.16
N ASP A 482 -1.56 28.23 -25.78
CA ASP A 482 -0.63 27.11 -25.99
C ASP A 482 -0.48 26.85 -27.50
N ASP A 483 0.74 26.60 -27.99
CA ASP A 483 0.93 25.73 -29.15
C ASP A 483 2.29 24.99 -29.12
N ASP A 484 2.32 23.86 -29.82
CA ASP A 484 3.36 22.81 -29.85
C ASP A 484 4.81 23.29 -30.12
N ILE A 485 5.81 22.53 -29.64
CA ILE A 485 6.72 21.76 -30.54
C ILE A 485 7.63 20.75 -29.79
N LYS A 486 7.84 19.60 -30.46
CA LYS A 486 8.65 18.41 -30.06
C LYS A 486 10.17 18.70 -30.23
N ALA A 487 11.15 17.87 -29.86
CA ALA A 487 11.24 16.44 -29.49
C ALA A 487 12.51 16.25 -28.58
N ASP A 488 13.10 15.09 -28.26
CA ASP A 488 12.97 13.70 -28.76
C ASP A 488 13.62 12.69 -27.78
N SER A 489 13.52 11.38 -28.07
CA SER A 489 14.35 10.25 -27.54
C SER A 489 14.16 9.83 -26.05
N GLU A 490 14.27 8.55 -25.65
CA GLU A 490 14.19 7.26 -26.37
C GLU A 490 13.95 6.08 -25.38
N ALA A 491 13.64 4.90 -25.95
CA ALA A 491 13.85 3.53 -25.42
C ALA A 491 12.90 2.86 -24.40
N ASP A 492 12.68 1.57 -24.70
CA ASP A 492 12.23 0.42 -23.91
C ASP A 492 10.80 0.35 -23.31
N ALA A 493 10.29 -0.89 -23.26
CA ALA A 493 8.86 -1.20 -23.21
C ALA A 493 8.54 -2.55 -22.52
N GLU A 494 7.26 -2.70 -22.13
CA GLU A 494 6.52 -3.97 -22.01
C GLU A 494 7.13 -5.13 -21.21
N ALA A 495 6.73 -5.23 -19.94
CA ALA A 495 6.20 -6.48 -19.39
C ALA A 495 5.22 -6.19 -18.25
N ASN A 496 3.97 -6.65 -18.39
CA ASN A 496 2.90 -6.48 -17.42
C ASN A 496 2.68 -7.81 -16.66
N ASP A 497 2.74 -7.79 -15.33
CA ASP A 497 2.50 -8.95 -14.49
C ASP A 497 1.31 -8.69 -13.56
N ASN A 498 0.24 -9.48 -13.74
CA ASN A 498 -1.01 -9.38 -13.00
C ASN A 498 -1.53 -10.80 -12.73
N SER A 499 -1.07 -11.39 -11.62
CA SER A 499 -1.47 -12.72 -11.15
C SER A 499 -2.98 -12.78 -10.89
N GLY A 500 -3.66 -13.74 -11.51
CA GLY A 500 -5.10 -13.96 -11.37
C GLY A 500 -5.51 -14.60 -10.04
N ASP A 501 -6.83 -14.54 -9.79
CA ASP A 501 -7.51 -15.08 -8.61
C ASP A 501 -8.83 -15.75 -9.06
N ASP A 502 -9.31 -16.72 -8.27
CA ASP A 502 -10.56 -17.51 -8.35
C ASP A 502 -11.31 -17.70 -9.71
N SER A 503 -11.45 -18.97 -10.12
CA SER A 503 -12.62 -19.45 -10.89
C SER A 503 -12.92 -20.92 -10.59
N ASP A 504 -14.21 -21.26 -10.42
CA ASP A 504 -14.70 -22.52 -9.85
C ASP A 504 -15.39 -23.45 -10.88
N ASP A 505 -15.47 -24.74 -10.51
CA ASP A 505 -16.40 -25.81 -10.91
C ASP A 505 -16.64 -26.27 -12.39
N SER A 506 -17.08 -27.53 -12.49
CA SER A 506 -17.87 -28.20 -13.55
C SER A 506 -17.27 -28.64 -14.92
N ASP A 507 -17.32 -29.96 -15.10
CA ASP A 507 -17.67 -30.79 -16.29
C ASP A 507 -17.99 -30.11 -17.65
N ASP A 508 -17.50 -30.65 -18.78
CA ASP A 508 -18.25 -31.66 -19.59
C ASP A 508 -17.47 -32.24 -20.83
N ASP A 509 -17.82 -33.49 -21.17
CA ASP A 509 -17.78 -34.27 -22.44
C ASP A 509 -16.57 -34.41 -23.41
N SER A 510 -16.70 -35.43 -24.29
CA SER A 510 -16.08 -35.67 -25.62
C SER A 510 -14.76 -36.47 -25.76
N GLU A 511 -14.90 -37.79 -25.66
CA GLU A 511 -14.56 -38.82 -26.69
C GLU A 511 -13.18 -38.96 -27.41
N HIS A 512 -12.92 -40.22 -27.81
CA HIS A 512 -12.08 -40.68 -28.93
C HIS A 512 -10.56 -40.37 -28.97
N THR A 513 -9.74 -41.40 -28.67
CA THR A 513 -9.00 -42.10 -29.75
C THR A 513 -8.68 -43.56 -29.38
N GLU A 514 -8.59 -44.44 -30.37
CA GLU A 514 -8.23 -45.86 -30.21
C GLU A 514 -6.70 -46.07 -30.25
N VAL A 515 -6.18 -47.02 -29.46
CA VAL A 515 -4.95 -47.75 -29.81
C VAL A 515 -5.14 -49.25 -29.54
N LEU A 516 -5.09 -50.05 -30.60
CA LEU A 516 -5.19 -51.51 -30.54
C LEU A 516 -3.84 -52.14 -30.12
N THR A 517 -3.88 -53.09 -29.17
CA THR A 517 -3.00 -54.27 -29.21
C THR A 517 -3.63 -55.42 -28.44
N ALA A 518 -3.85 -56.56 -29.10
CA ALA A 518 -4.50 -57.73 -28.50
C ALA A 518 -3.62 -58.98 -28.66
N VAL A 519 -3.30 -59.65 -27.54
CA VAL A 519 -2.73 -61.01 -27.53
C VAL A 519 -3.35 -61.82 -26.38
N SER A 520 -4.20 -62.77 -26.79
CA SER A 520 -4.45 -64.10 -26.19
C SER A 520 -4.52 -64.28 -24.67
N GLU A 521 -5.75 -64.50 -24.19
CA GLU A 521 -6.19 -65.61 -23.33
C GLU A 521 -5.12 -66.53 -22.70
N SER A 522 -5.19 -66.78 -21.37
CA SER A 522 -5.94 -67.95 -20.83
C SER A 522 -5.59 -68.32 -19.36
N SER A 523 -6.61 -68.81 -18.64
CA SER A 523 -6.54 -69.87 -17.61
C SER A 523 -5.74 -69.68 -16.28
N SER A 524 -6.52 -69.41 -15.23
CA SER A 524 -6.60 -70.19 -13.97
C SER A 524 -5.66 -69.94 -12.78
N ALA A 525 -6.24 -70.14 -11.59
CA ALA A 525 -5.66 -70.53 -10.30
C ALA A 525 -4.73 -69.54 -9.57
N GLU A 526 -5.32 -68.68 -8.74
CA GLU A 526 -4.70 -68.29 -7.46
C GLU A 526 -5.00 -69.37 -6.40
N GLU A 527 -4.12 -70.36 -6.30
CA GLU A 527 -4.01 -71.22 -5.11
C GLU A 527 -2.80 -70.78 -4.27
N THR A 528 -2.92 -70.87 -2.96
CA THR A 528 -1.94 -70.36 -1.99
C THR A 528 -0.57 -71.04 -2.10
N THR A 529 0.53 -70.28 -2.02
CA THR A 529 1.69 -70.70 -1.22
C THR A 529 2.62 -69.55 -0.81
N ASP A 530 2.83 -69.41 0.50
CA ASP A 530 3.95 -68.68 1.11
C ASP A 530 5.19 -69.59 1.18
N PRO A 531 6.41 -69.10 0.83
CA PRO A 531 7.66 -69.79 1.11
C PRO A 531 8.46 -69.10 2.23
N ALA A 532 7.94 -69.10 3.46
CA ALA A 532 8.68 -68.68 4.65
C ALA A 532 9.99 -69.46 4.84
N ALA A 533 10.98 -68.79 5.42
CA ALA A 533 12.38 -69.18 5.34
C ALA A 533 12.80 -70.41 6.19
N ALA A 534 13.69 -71.21 5.59
CA ALA A 534 14.90 -71.78 6.19
C ALA A 534 14.83 -72.91 7.25
N ARG A 535 15.46 -74.03 6.88
CA ARG A 535 16.43 -74.81 7.68
C ARG A 535 15.97 -75.36 9.06
N ARG A 536 15.54 -76.63 9.09
CA ARG A 536 16.49 -77.72 9.36
C ARG A 536 15.96 -79.10 8.99
#